data_AF-A0A0P7IE87-F1
#
_entry.id   AF-A0A0P7IE87-F1
#
_cell.length_a   1.000
_cell.length_b   1.000
_cell.length_c   1.000
_cell.angle_alpha   90.00
_cell.angle_beta   90.00
_cell.angle_gamma   90.00
#
_symmetry.space_group_name_H-M   'P 1'
#
loop_
_entity.id
_entity.type
_entity.pdbx_description
1 polymer ?
#
loop_
_entity_poly.entity_id
_entity_poly.type
_entity_poly.pdbx_seq_one_letter_code
_entity_poly.pdbx_strand_id
1 'polypeptide(L)'
;MKKILFLTLISALALSACKPPAPDAGRKEKALRFIVNHPIAAYKIGMKADRARNITTNSVRFSIRLGLDDVANPNNRGTQVNAVRHTLWQAAIASRFSAELAKEAGDAYEKDNTAPDPNKTEFNKLYDADESVDLRNNAIGRGIGEAHKGAEMKTLVRAILDRYHQEGLWQIFPIEQEGKTVYQIRLTKLSDEDYQKALAELAQLNQYGAK
;
A
#
# COMPACT_ATOMS: atom_id res chain seq x y z
N MET A 1 10.72 -20.81 -41.24
CA MET A 1 9.29 -20.48 -40.92
C MET A 1 8.94 -20.45 -39.42
N LYS A 2 9.79 -20.88 -38.47
CA LYS A 2 9.48 -20.85 -37.01
C LYS A 2 9.84 -19.54 -36.27
N LYS A 3 10.60 -18.61 -36.87
CA LYS A 3 11.01 -17.35 -36.21
C LYS A 3 10.02 -16.18 -36.38
N ILE A 4 9.11 -16.26 -37.36
CA ILE A 4 8.14 -15.19 -37.64
C ILE A 4 6.93 -15.26 -36.70
N LEU A 5 6.60 -16.45 -36.19
CA LEU A 5 5.47 -16.66 -35.27
C LEU A 5 5.73 -16.17 -33.84
N PHE A 6 7.00 -16.00 -33.45
CA PHE A 6 7.37 -15.48 -32.12
C PHE A 6 7.35 -13.94 -32.05
N LEU A 7 7.57 -13.26 -33.19
CA LEU A 7 7.51 -11.79 -33.25
C LEU A 7 6.06 -11.27 -33.24
N THR A 8 5.11 -12.02 -33.80
CA THR A 8 3.68 -11.65 -33.82
C THR A 8 3.00 -11.80 -32.45
N LEU A 9 3.50 -12.71 -31.59
CA LEU A 9 2.95 -12.87 -30.23
C LEU A 9 3.36 -11.71 -29.29
N ILE A 10 4.58 -11.20 -29.44
CA ILE A 10 5.09 -10.05 -28.65
C ILE A 10 4.40 -8.75 -29.07
N SER A 11 4.09 -8.58 -30.35
CA SER A 11 3.40 -7.39 -30.86
C SER A 11 1.89 -7.39 -30.53
N ALA A 12 1.24 -8.55 -30.42
CA ALA A 12 -0.15 -8.65 -29.96
C ALA A 12 -0.31 -8.31 -28.45
N LEU A 13 0.68 -8.67 -27.61
CA LEU A 13 0.73 -8.26 -26.20
C LEU A 13 1.05 -6.76 -26.02
N ALA A 14 1.82 -6.17 -26.94
CA ALA A 14 2.14 -4.74 -26.93
C ALA A 14 0.95 -3.85 -27.36
N LEU A 15 0.01 -4.37 -28.15
CA LEU A 15 -1.16 -3.60 -28.61
C LEU A 15 -2.31 -3.55 -27.58
N SER A 16 -2.48 -4.60 -26.77
CA SER A 16 -3.43 -4.61 -25.64
C SER A 16 -2.89 -3.90 -24.39
N ALA A 17 -1.57 -3.70 -24.31
CA ALA A 17 -0.91 -2.89 -23.29
C ALA A 17 -1.32 -1.39 -23.30
N CYS A 18 -1.83 -0.86 -24.42
CA CYS A 18 -2.16 0.56 -24.59
C CYS A 18 -3.59 0.99 -24.20
N LYS A 19 -4.51 0.08 -23.87
CA LYS A 19 -5.92 0.42 -23.53
C LYS A 19 -6.21 0.19 -22.05
N PRO A 20 -6.63 1.17 -21.21
CA PRO A 20 -6.85 0.98 -19.76
C PRO A 20 -7.67 -0.28 -19.47
N PRO A 21 -7.37 -1.03 -18.38
CA PRO A 21 -8.01 -2.31 -18.15
C PRO A 21 -9.51 -2.09 -18.08
N ALA A 22 -10.28 -3.05 -18.59
CA ALA A 22 -11.71 -3.04 -18.33
C ALA A 22 -11.91 -2.99 -16.79
N PRO A 23 -12.88 -2.22 -16.27
CA PRO A 23 -13.08 -2.08 -14.83
C PRO A 23 -13.24 -3.41 -14.08
N ASP A 24 -13.66 -4.47 -14.80
CA ASP A 24 -13.90 -5.83 -14.32
C ASP A 24 -12.73 -6.81 -14.56
N ALA A 25 -11.59 -6.35 -15.11
CA ALA A 25 -10.43 -7.20 -15.35
C ALA A 25 -9.98 -7.89 -14.04
N GLY A 26 -9.67 -9.19 -14.12
CA GLY A 26 -9.24 -9.95 -12.94
C GLY A 26 -7.90 -9.46 -12.38
N ARG A 27 -7.67 -9.61 -11.06
CA ARG A 27 -6.42 -9.16 -10.40
C ARG A 27 -5.13 -9.64 -11.10
N LYS A 28 -5.11 -10.89 -11.59
CA LYS A 28 -3.96 -11.45 -12.34
C LYS A 28 -3.68 -10.70 -13.64
N GLU A 29 -4.74 -10.29 -14.34
CA GLU A 29 -4.62 -9.52 -15.58
C GLU A 29 -4.11 -8.12 -15.31
N LYS A 30 -4.68 -7.42 -14.31
CA LYS A 30 -4.21 -6.09 -13.88
C LYS A 30 -2.71 -6.14 -13.52
N ALA A 31 -2.30 -7.15 -12.75
CA ALA A 31 -0.91 -7.34 -12.34
C ALA A 31 0.02 -7.64 -13.54
N LEU A 32 -0.36 -8.56 -14.43
CA LEU A 32 0.42 -8.89 -15.62
C LEU A 32 0.61 -7.64 -16.50
N ARG A 33 -0.44 -6.86 -16.67
CA ARG A 33 -0.41 -5.66 -17.49
C ARG A 33 0.45 -4.57 -16.89
N PHE A 34 0.37 -4.35 -15.57
CA PHE A 34 1.27 -3.44 -14.87
C PHE A 34 2.74 -3.85 -15.09
N ILE A 35 3.06 -5.15 -15.00
CA ILE A 35 4.41 -5.66 -15.21
C ILE A 35 4.90 -5.41 -16.64
N VAL A 36 4.05 -5.65 -17.64
CA VAL A 36 4.37 -5.42 -19.07
C VAL A 36 4.59 -3.93 -19.35
N ASN A 37 3.75 -3.06 -18.79
CA ASN A 37 3.81 -1.62 -19.04
C ASN A 37 4.92 -0.92 -18.23
N HIS A 38 5.25 -1.42 -17.04
CA HIS A 38 6.19 -0.81 -16.10
C HIS A 38 7.22 -1.80 -15.56
N PRO A 39 8.02 -2.48 -16.39
CA PRO A 39 8.90 -3.58 -15.95
C PRO A 39 9.94 -3.14 -14.93
N ILE A 40 10.50 -1.93 -15.07
CA ILE A 40 11.46 -1.38 -14.10
C ILE A 40 10.77 -1.11 -12.76
N ALA A 41 9.57 -0.54 -12.78
CA ALA A 41 8.82 -0.27 -11.56
C ALA A 41 8.40 -1.57 -10.88
N ALA A 42 7.87 -2.54 -11.62
CA ALA A 42 7.53 -3.87 -11.13
C ALA A 42 8.72 -4.56 -10.46
N TYR A 43 9.93 -4.47 -11.04
CA TYR A 43 11.15 -4.99 -10.42
C TYR A 43 11.52 -4.28 -9.11
N LYS A 44 11.44 -2.95 -9.07
CA LYS A 44 11.77 -2.17 -7.85
C LYS A 44 10.71 -2.33 -6.75
N ILE A 45 9.45 -2.48 -7.12
CA ILE A 45 8.34 -2.79 -6.22
C ILE A 45 8.57 -4.17 -5.62
N GLY A 46 8.69 -5.19 -6.49
CA GLY A 46 9.00 -6.57 -6.15
C GLY A 46 7.97 -7.23 -5.24
N MET A 47 8.16 -8.53 -5.01
CA MET A 47 7.39 -9.29 -4.03
C MET A 47 8.11 -9.32 -2.68
N LYS A 48 7.37 -9.52 -1.59
CA LYS A 48 7.96 -9.80 -0.28
C LYS A 48 8.85 -11.04 -0.37
N ALA A 49 10.11 -10.90 0.00
CA ALA A 49 11.05 -12.02 0.05
C ALA A 49 12.10 -11.79 1.14
N ASP A 50 12.63 -12.88 1.69
CA ASP A 50 13.65 -12.80 2.74
C ASP A 50 14.89 -12.08 2.24
N ARG A 51 15.40 -11.15 3.05
CA ARG A 51 16.59 -10.32 2.77
C ARG A 51 16.50 -9.43 1.52
N ALA A 52 15.39 -9.43 0.79
CA ALA A 52 15.21 -8.54 -0.34
C ALA A 52 15.13 -7.07 0.10
N ARG A 53 15.54 -6.16 -0.80
CA ARG A 53 15.55 -4.70 -0.56
C ARG A 53 14.57 -3.95 -1.47
N ASN A 54 13.61 -4.66 -2.06
CA ASN A 54 12.55 -4.06 -2.87
C ASN A 54 11.53 -3.31 -1.99
N ILE A 55 10.72 -2.43 -2.60
CA ILE A 55 9.80 -1.55 -1.89
C ILE A 55 8.82 -2.35 -1.03
N THR A 56 8.25 -3.43 -1.57
CA THR A 56 7.29 -4.28 -0.83
C THR A 56 7.91 -4.86 0.44
N THR A 57 9.11 -5.45 0.31
CA THR A 57 9.81 -6.05 1.45
C THR A 57 10.20 -5.01 2.49
N ASN A 58 10.71 -3.86 2.06
CA ASN A 58 11.10 -2.79 2.99
C ASN A 58 9.86 -2.20 3.68
N SER A 59 8.74 -2.04 2.98
CA SER A 59 7.50 -1.50 3.56
C SER A 59 7.00 -2.37 4.71
N VAL A 60 6.96 -3.69 4.50
CA VAL A 60 6.64 -4.67 5.55
C VAL A 60 7.66 -4.60 6.69
N ARG A 61 8.95 -4.56 6.36
CA ARG A 61 10.01 -4.60 7.37
C ARG A 61 10.02 -3.36 8.26
N PHE A 62 9.82 -2.18 7.69
CA PHE A 62 9.66 -0.95 8.46
C PHE A 62 8.41 -1.05 9.32
N SER A 63 7.24 -1.35 8.75
CA SER A 63 5.97 -1.32 9.49
C SER A 63 5.98 -2.20 10.73
N ILE A 64 6.50 -3.43 10.65
CA ILE A 64 6.51 -4.38 11.79
C ILE A 64 7.55 -4.05 12.86
N ARG A 65 8.49 -3.14 12.59
CA ARG A 65 9.60 -2.80 13.50
C ARG A 65 9.42 -1.50 14.26
N LEU A 66 8.32 -0.78 14.03
CA LEU A 66 8.04 0.49 14.69
C LEU A 66 7.40 0.32 16.07
N GLY A 67 7.18 -0.91 16.54
CA GLY A 67 6.58 -1.19 17.84
C GLY A 67 5.10 -0.78 17.96
N LEU A 68 4.42 -0.64 16.81
CA LEU A 68 3.00 -0.32 16.67
C LEU A 68 2.12 -1.58 16.85
N ASP A 69 0.83 -1.37 17.13
CA ASP A 69 -0.13 -2.47 17.22
C ASP A 69 -0.34 -3.18 15.87
N ASP A 70 -0.28 -4.51 15.92
CA ASP A 70 -0.57 -5.37 14.78
C ASP A 70 -1.55 -6.50 15.11
N VAL A 71 -2.15 -6.50 16.31
CA VAL A 71 -2.97 -7.63 16.79
C VAL A 71 -4.42 -7.25 17.08
N ALA A 72 -4.80 -5.98 16.95
CA ALA A 72 -6.19 -5.56 17.17
C ALA A 72 -7.23 -6.25 16.27
N ASN A 73 -6.82 -6.79 15.11
CA ASN A 73 -7.72 -7.39 14.13
C ASN A 73 -7.15 -8.70 13.52
N PRO A 74 -8.01 -9.66 13.14
CA PRO A 74 -7.59 -10.91 12.50
C PRO A 74 -6.77 -10.70 11.22
N ASN A 75 -5.70 -11.47 11.07
CA ASN A 75 -4.76 -11.36 9.94
C ASN A 75 -4.15 -9.95 9.76
N ASN A 76 -4.01 -9.20 10.86
CA ASN A 76 -3.35 -7.89 10.86
C ASN A 76 -4.10 -6.83 10.02
N ARG A 77 -5.39 -7.02 9.76
CA ARG A 77 -6.19 -6.16 8.87
C ARG A 77 -6.54 -4.82 9.51
N GLY A 78 -6.31 -3.72 8.80
CA GLY A 78 -6.63 -2.38 9.31
C GLY A 78 -6.02 -2.02 10.68
N THR A 79 -4.92 -2.65 11.08
CA THR A 79 -4.14 -2.33 12.30
C THR A 79 -3.25 -1.11 12.08
N GLN A 80 -2.59 -0.62 13.14
CA GLN A 80 -1.62 0.48 13.03
C GLN A 80 -0.46 0.11 12.09
N VAL A 81 0.05 -1.12 12.21
CA VAL A 81 1.10 -1.65 11.31
C VAL A 81 0.60 -1.75 9.86
N ASN A 82 -0.65 -2.18 9.63
CA ASN A 82 -1.23 -2.22 8.29
C ASN A 82 -1.32 -0.81 7.68
N ALA A 83 -1.82 0.15 8.46
CA ALA A 83 -1.95 1.54 8.01
C ALA A 83 -0.61 2.10 7.54
N VAL A 84 0.46 1.97 8.36
CA VAL A 84 1.80 2.43 7.99
C VAL A 84 2.34 1.67 6.79
N ARG A 85 2.13 0.35 6.70
CA ARG A 85 2.60 -0.49 5.58
C ARG A 85 2.06 -0.01 4.24
N HIS A 86 0.74 0.20 4.14
CA HIS A 86 0.08 0.64 2.90
C HIS A 86 0.48 2.07 2.52
N THR A 87 0.46 2.98 3.49
CA THR A 87 0.92 4.37 3.27
C THR A 87 2.37 4.41 2.80
N LEU A 88 3.28 3.66 3.42
CA LEU A 88 4.70 3.61 3.04
C LEU A 88 4.92 2.98 1.68
N TRP A 89 4.20 1.90 1.37
CA TRP A 89 4.31 1.23 0.08
C TRP A 89 3.96 2.19 -1.07
N GLN A 90 2.84 2.92 -0.96
CA GLN A 90 2.46 3.93 -1.95
C GLN A 90 3.37 5.15 -1.96
N ALA A 91 3.78 5.65 -0.80
CA ALA A 91 4.70 6.78 -0.71
C ALA A 91 6.04 6.47 -1.39
N ALA A 92 6.59 5.28 -1.19
CA ALA A 92 7.85 4.87 -1.80
C ALA A 92 7.76 4.72 -3.32
N ILE A 93 6.63 4.21 -3.84
CA ILE A 93 6.41 4.13 -5.29
C ILE A 93 6.24 5.54 -5.88
N ALA A 94 5.43 6.39 -5.25
CA ALA A 94 5.15 7.74 -5.74
C ALA A 94 6.39 8.65 -5.67
N SER A 95 7.17 8.56 -4.59
CA SER A 95 8.44 9.27 -4.42
C SER A 95 9.46 8.87 -5.49
N ARG A 96 9.53 7.58 -5.83
CA ARG A 96 10.50 7.05 -6.79
C ARG A 96 10.08 7.24 -8.26
N PHE A 97 8.78 7.18 -8.54
CA PHE A 97 8.24 7.20 -9.88
C PHE A 97 7.23 8.34 -10.03
N SER A 98 5.95 8.09 -9.74
CA SER A 98 4.91 9.13 -9.71
C SER A 98 3.69 8.65 -8.92
N ALA A 99 2.86 9.59 -8.46
CA ALA A 99 1.58 9.25 -7.84
C ALA A 99 0.68 8.41 -8.77
N GLU A 100 0.69 8.68 -10.07
CA GLU A 100 -0.09 7.92 -11.06
C GLU A 100 0.39 6.47 -11.13
N LEU A 101 1.70 6.24 -11.26
CA LEU A 101 2.25 4.89 -11.31
C LEU A 101 2.00 4.14 -9.99
N ALA A 102 2.09 4.84 -8.86
CA ALA A 102 1.74 4.26 -7.56
C ALA A 102 0.26 3.86 -7.49
N LYS A 103 -0.64 4.68 -8.04
CA LYS A 103 -2.05 4.35 -8.16
C LYS A 103 -2.25 3.10 -9.02
N GLU A 104 -1.64 3.03 -10.19
CA GLU A 104 -1.73 1.86 -11.07
C GLU A 104 -1.23 0.58 -10.40
N ALA A 105 -0.12 0.66 -9.64
CA ALA A 105 0.40 -0.45 -8.87
C ALA A 105 -0.58 -0.91 -7.77
N GLY A 106 -1.21 0.03 -7.06
CA GLY A 106 -2.21 -0.26 -6.04
C GLY A 106 -3.48 -0.86 -6.62
N ASP A 107 -4.01 -0.27 -7.68
CA ASP A 107 -5.19 -0.76 -8.40
C ASP A 107 -5.01 -2.18 -8.94
N ALA A 108 -3.77 -2.53 -9.34
CA ALA A 108 -3.43 -3.88 -9.78
C ALA A 108 -3.31 -4.90 -8.62
N TYR A 109 -3.08 -4.41 -7.40
CA TYR A 109 -2.95 -5.23 -6.19
C TYR A 109 -4.32 -5.52 -5.54
N GLU A 110 -5.21 -4.54 -5.49
CA GLU A 110 -6.54 -4.67 -4.86
C GLU A 110 -7.50 -5.57 -5.65
N LYS A 111 -8.56 -6.08 -5.01
CA LYS A 111 -9.60 -6.86 -5.72
C LYS A 111 -10.55 -5.88 -6.39
N ASP A 112 -11.08 -4.96 -5.60
CA ASP A 112 -11.84 -3.80 -6.03
C ASP A 112 -10.95 -2.55 -5.91
N ASN A 113 -10.74 -1.87 -7.03
CA ASN A 113 -9.96 -0.64 -7.10
C ASN A 113 -10.85 0.61 -7.29
N THR A 114 -12.17 0.46 -7.08
CA THR A 114 -13.11 1.57 -7.06
C THR A 114 -12.74 2.50 -5.92
N ALA A 115 -12.74 3.82 -6.20
CA ALA A 115 -12.51 4.81 -5.16
C ALA A 115 -13.57 4.62 -4.04
N PRO A 116 -13.16 4.45 -2.77
CA PRO A 116 -14.12 4.27 -1.69
C PRO A 116 -15.04 5.49 -1.59
N ASP A 117 -16.33 5.27 -1.36
CA ASP A 117 -17.24 6.34 -0.96
C ASP A 117 -16.71 6.98 0.33
N PRO A 118 -16.33 8.27 0.34
CA PRO A 118 -15.72 8.91 1.49
C PRO A 118 -16.59 8.85 2.74
N ASN A 119 -17.92 8.80 2.58
CA ASN A 119 -18.90 8.77 3.68
C ASN A 119 -19.17 7.36 4.21
N LYS A 120 -18.81 6.32 3.45
CA LYS A 120 -18.99 4.93 3.88
C LYS A 120 -17.88 4.54 4.87
N THR A 121 -18.25 4.49 6.14
CA THR A 121 -17.35 4.18 7.26
C THR A 121 -17.68 2.88 7.98
N GLU A 122 -18.76 2.19 7.60
CA GLU A 122 -19.20 0.95 8.24
C GLU A 122 -19.40 -0.17 7.24
N PHE A 123 -18.99 -1.37 7.65
CA PHE A 123 -18.97 -2.56 6.80
C PHE A 123 -19.38 -3.79 7.60
N ASN A 124 -20.17 -4.67 6.98
CA ASN A 124 -20.58 -5.94 7.60
C ASN A 124 -19.52 -7.05 7.44
N LYS A 125 -18.45 -6.80 6.69
CA LYS A 125 -17.37 -7.75 6.42
C LYS A 125 -16.02 -7.07 6.66
N LEU A 126 -15.16 -7.73 7.43
CA LEU A 126 -13.80 -7.23 7.70
C LEU A 126 -13.01 -6.99 6.43
N TYR A 127 -13.12 -7.89 5.44
CA TYR A 127 -12.41 -7.75 4.18
C TYR A 127 -12.78 -6.46 3.43
N ASP A 128 -14.06 -6.11 3.39
CA ASP A 128 -14.53 -4.91 2.69
C ASP A 128 -14.08 -3.63 3.42
N ALA A 129 -14.01 -3.68 4.76
CA ALA A 129 -13.46 -2.59 5.56
C ALA A 129 -11.94 -2.42 5.33
N ASP A 130 -11.21 -3.53 5.28
CA ASP A 130 -9.76 -3.58 5.05
C ASP A 130 -9.39 -2.98 3.70
N GLU A 131 -10.06 -3.40 2.62
CA GLU A 131 -9.84 -2.84 1.29
C GLU A 131 -10.12 -1.33 1.25
N SER A 132 -11.18 -0.86 1.93
CA SER A 132 -11.47 0.58 2.04
C SER A 132 -10.38 1.35 2.81
N VAL A 133 -9.89 0.79 3.92
CA VAL A 133 -8.79 1.39 4.71
C VAL A 133 -7.49 1.43 3.91
N ASP A 134 -7.14 0.35 3.24
CA ASP A 134 -5.95 0.22 2.41
C ASP A 134 -5.97 1.24 1.28
N LEU A 135 -7.08 1.37 0.54
CA LEU A 135 -7.25 2.36 -0.53
C LEU A 135 -7.11 3.82 -0.03
N ARG A 136 -7.64 4.13 1.14
CA ARG A 136 -7.53 5.48 1.73
C ARG A 136 -6.11 5.78 2.21
N ASN A 137 -5.48 4.84 2.91
CA ASN A 137 -4.08 4.96 3.34
C ASN A 137 -3.11 4.99 2.15
N ASN A 138 -3.45 4.29 1.07
CA ASN A 138 -2.74 4.33 -0.19
C ASN A 138 -2.77 5.74 -0.80
N ALA A 139 -3.94 6.39 -0.79
CA ALA A 139 -4.09 7.77 -1.28
C ALA A 139 -3.25 8.78 -0.47
N ILE A 140 -3.25 8.67 0.86
CA ILE A 140 -2.38 9.47 1.74
C ILE A 140 -0.91 9.24 1.39
N GLY A 141 -0.51 7.97 1.22
CA GLY A 141 0.85 7.59 0.86
C GLY A 141 1.33 8.24 -0.43
N ARG A 142 0.50 8.23 -1.48
CA ARG A 142 0.83 8.90 -2.74
C ARG A 142 1.09 10.39 -2.56
N GLY A 143 0.27 11.09 -1.79
CA GLY A 143 0.47 12.51 -1.49
C GLY A 143 1.80 12.78 -0.77
N ILE A 144 2.13 11.97 0.23
CA ILE A 144 3.43 12.07 0.93
C ILE A 144 4.59 11.80 -0.03
N GLY A 145 4.50 10.75 -0.85
CA GLY A 145 5.55 10.40 -1.80
C GLY A 145 5.78 11.50 -2.86
N GLU A 146 4.70 12.10 -3.36
CA GLU A 146 4.76 13.19 -4.34
C GLU A 146 5.47 14.42 -3.76
N ALA A 147 5.21 14.75 -2.49
CA ALA A 147 5.89 15.85 -1.79
C ALA A 147 7.37 15.55 -1.45
N HIS A 148 7.81 14.30 -1.55
CA HIS A 148 9.15 13.85 -1.16
C HIS A 148 9.82 13.05 -2.28
N LYS A 149 9.89 13.61 -3.50
CA LYS A 149 10.51 12.94 -4.66
C LYS A 149 11.95 12.52 -4.41
N GLY A 150 12.26 11.26 -4.76
CA GLY A 150 13.60 10.68 -4.62
C GLY A 150 14.06 10.43 -3.19
N ALA A 151 13.19 10.59 -2.19
CA ALA A 151 13.55 10.39 -0.79
C ALA A 151 13.78 8.90 -0.47
N GLU A 152 14.69 8.66 0.46
CA GLU A 152 14.89 7.35 1.06
C GLU A 152 13.66 6.91 1.87
N MET A 153 13.39 5.61 1.91
CA MET A 153 12.20 5.08 2.60
C MET A 153 12.18 5.42 4.10
N LYS A 154 13.33 5.51 4.77
CA LYS A 154 13.40 5.94 6.18
C LYS A 154 12.86 7.36 6.37
N THR A 155 13.15 8.26 5.44
CA THR A 155 12.61 9.64 5.44
C THR A 155 11.11 9.63 5.22
N LEU A 156 10.61 8.79 4.30
CA LEU A 156 9.18 8.62 4.08
C LEU A 156 8.48 8.07 5.32
N VAL A 157 9.07 7.10 6.03
CA VAL A 157 8.52 6.59 7.31
C VAL A 157 8.41 7.72 8.32
N ARG A 158 9.42 8.58 8.44
CA ARG A 158 9.36 9.72 9.35
C ARG A 158 8.19 10.65 9.01
N ALA A 159 8.05 11.04 7.75
CA ALA A 159 6.95 11.88 7.30
C ALA A 159 5.57 11.22 7.53
N ILE A 160 5.48 9.90 7.38
CA ILE A 160 4.27 9.14 7.68
C ILE A 160 3.96 9.14 9.17
N LEU A 161 4.95 8.95 10.04
CA LEU A 161 4.75 9.01 11.49
C LEU A 161 4.31 10.41 11.93
N ASP A 162 4.91 11.46 11.36
CA ASP A 162 4.49 12.85 11.63
C ASP A 162 3.03 13.08 11.20
N ARG A 163 2.66 12.63 10.00
CA ARG A 163 1.27 12.68 9.50
C ARG A 163 0.31 11.85 10.34
N TYR A 164 0.73 10.68 10.81
CA TYR A 164 -0.08 9.78 11.62
C TYR A 164 -0.31 10.39 13.01
N HIS A 165 0.68 11.05 13.59
CA HIS A 165 0.53 11.75 14.86
C HIS A 165 -0.35 13.01 14.76
N GLN A 166 -0.16 13.82 13.71
CA GLN A 166 -0.82 15.13 13.61
C GLN A 166 -2.24 15.06 13.05
N GLU A 167 -2.48 14.20 12.06
CA GLU A 167 -3.74 14.17 11.29
C GLU A 167 -4.37 12.77 11.24
N GLY A 168 -3.58 11.70 11.39
CA GLY A 168 -4.07 10.33 11.55
C GLY A 168 -4.00 9.43 10.31
N LEU A 169 -4.11 8.12 10.49
CA LEU A 169 -4.28 7.14 9.40
C LEU A 169 -5.55 6.32 9.63
N TRP A 170 -6.04 5.70 8.56
CA TRP A 170 -7.26 4.89 8.60
C TRP A 170 -6.98 3.54 9.24
N GLN A 171 -7.86 3.12 10.15
CA GLN A 171 -7.82 1.84 10.86
C GLN A 171 -9.23 1.26 11.01
N ILE A 172 -9.33 -0.03 11.36
CA ILE A 172 -10.60 -0.74 11.59
C ILE A 172 -10.81 -0.96 13.09
N PHE A 173 -12.04 -0.71 13.53
CA PHE A 173 -12.53 -0.95 14.88
C PHE A 173 -13.81 -1.81 14.81
N PRO A 174 -13.77 -3.08 15.24
CA PRO A 174 -14.97 -3.89 15.36
C PRO A 174 -15.85 -3.33 16.49
N ILE A 175 -17.13 -3.15 16.22
CA ILE A 175 -18.14 -2.72 17.20
C ILE A 175 -19.33 -3.68 17.15
N GLU A 176 -20.00 -3.86 18.28
CA GLU A 176 -21.25 -4.63 18.34
C GLU A 176 -22.44 -3.70 18.13
N GLN A 177 -23.27 -4.01 17.13
CA GLN A 177 -24.48 -3.28 16.81
C GLN A 177 -25.60 -4.28 16.51
N GLU A 178 -26.72 -4.17 17.23
CA GLU A 178 -27.89 -5.05 17.05
C GLU A 178 -27.55 -6.56 17.09
N GLY A 179 -26.60 -6.95 17.95
CA GLY A 179 -26.15 -8.33 18.11
C GLY A 179 -25.29 -8.86 16.96
N LYS A 180 -24.71 -7.97 16.15
CA LYS A 180 -23.78 -8.30 15.07
C LYS A 180 -22.53 -7.44 15.16
N THR A 181 -21.38 -8.02 14.81
CA THR A 181 -20.15 -7.26 14.62
C THR A 181 -20.23 -6.44 13.33
N VAL A 182 -20.09 -5.13 13.46
CA VAL A 182 -19.88 -4.17 12.37
C VAL A 182 -18.43 -3.68 12.43
N TYR A 183 -17.78 -3.59 11.28
CA TYR A 183 -16.41 -3.10 11.16
C TYR A 183 -16.45 -1.63 10.79
N GLN A 184 -16.17 -0.76 11.76
CA GLN A 184 -16.13 0.68 11.55
C GLN A 184 -14.70 1.13 11.22
N ILE A 185 -14.53 1.91 10.17
CA ILE A 185 -13.24 2.49 9.80
C ILE A 185 -13.15 3.91 10.33
N ARG A 186 -11.99 4.29 10.88
CA ARG A 186 -11.77 5.62 11.47
C ARG A 186 -10.40 6.16 11.10
N LEU A 187 -10.34 7.47 10.84
CA LEU A 187 -9.08 8.21 10.81
C LEU A 187 -8.64 8.47 12.25
N THR A 188 -7.48 7.98 12.64
CA THR A 188 -7.03 7.96 14.04
C THR A 188 -5.59 8.38 14.16
N LYS A 189 -5.24 9.05 15.24
CA LYS A 189 -3.88 9.54 15.48
C LYS A 189 -3.10 8.57 16.37
N LEU A 190 -1.78 8.55 16.21
CA LEU A 190 -0.92 7.96 17.24
C LEU A 190 -1.02 8.79 18.52
N SER A 191 -0.96 8.11 19.67
CA SER A 191 -0.69 8.78 20.93
C SER A 191 0.73 9.37 20.93
N ASP A 192 1.00 10.34 21.81
CA ASP A 192 2.36 10.87 21.98
C ASP A 192 3.35 9.75 22.33
N GLU A 193 2.93 8.81 23.19
CA GLU A 193 3.75 7.67 23.61
C GLU A 193 4.09 6.75 22.43
N ASP A 194 3.09 6.30 21.67
CA ASP A 194 3.30 5.42 20.52
C ASP A 194 4.14 6.10 19.45
N TYR A 195 3.93 7.40 19.23
CA TYR A 195 4.71 8.19 18.29
C TYR A 195 6.18 8.26 18.71
N GLN A 196 6.48 8.60 19.96
CA GLN A 196 7.86 8.66 20.45
C GLN A 196 8.54 7.29 20.42
N LYS A 197 7.81 6.23 20.78
CA LYS A 197 8.30 4.85 20.69
C LYS A 197 8.64 4.47 19.24
N ALA A 198 7.75 4.78 18.29
CA ALA A 198 7.98 4.51 16.87
C ALA A 198 9.17 5.29 16.32
N LEU A 199 9.38 6.54 16.76
CA LEU A 199 10.55 7.33 16.40
C LEU A 199 11.86 6.74 16.95
N ALA A 200 11.85 6.26 18.20
CA ALA A 200 13.00 5.61 18.81
C ALA A 200 13.38 4.32 18.08
N GLU A 201 12.40 3.49 17.70
CA GLU A 201 12.64 2.31 16.87
C GLU A 201 13.16 2.70 15.48
N LEU A 202 12.54 3.67 14.80
CA LEU A 202 12.97 4.15 13.49
C LEU A 202 14.42 4.62 13.50
N ALA A 203 14.87 5.29 14.56
CA ALA A 203 16.24 5.76 14.71
C ALA A 203 17.27 4.62 14.56
N GLN A 204 16.95 3.43 15.08
CA GLN A 204 17.79 2.24 15.03
C GLN A 204 17.81 1.53 13.67
N LEU A 205 16.90 1.87 12.76
CA LEU A 205 16.80 1.21 11.45
C LEU A 205 17.63 1.94 10.38
N ASN A 206 18.26 1.21 9.48
CA ASN A 206 18.87 1.74 8.26
C ASN A 206 17.80 2.04 7.18
N GLN A 207 18.25 2.53 6.01
CA GLN A 207 17.37 2.91 4.89
C GLN A 207 16.50 1.78 4.32
N TYR A 208 16.79 0.53 4.68
CA TYR A 208 16.02 -0.65 4.27
C TYR A 208 15.15 -1.21 5.40
N GLY A 209 15.11 -0.59 6.58
CA GLY A 209 14.32 -1.05 7.72
C GLY A 209 15.00 -2.16 8.53
N ALA A 210 16.31 -2.37 8.37
CA ALA A 210 17.10 -3.32 9.17
C ALA A 210 17.90 -2.58 10.26
N LYS A 211 18.09 -3.22 11.42
CA LYS A 211 19.03 -2.73 12.44
C LYS A 211 20.47 -2.86 11.93
#